data_AF-A0AAQ2EXB4-F1
#
_entry.id   AF-A0AAQ2EXB4-F1
#
_cell.length_a   1.000
_cell.length_b   1.000
_cell.length_c   1.000
_cell.angle_alpha   90.00
_cell.angle_beta   90.00
_cell.angle_gamma   90.00
#
_symmetry.space_group_name_H-M   'P 1'
#
loop_
_entity.id
_entity.type
_entity.pdbx_description
1 polymer ?
#
loop_
_entity_poly.entity_id
_entity_poly.type
_entity_poly.pdbx_seq_one_letter_code
_entity_poly.pdbx_strand_id
1 'polypeptide(L)'
;MFKRTLLALAVSGVAVSANAATIYTKASSAVQADVEKAITANAKGVAGEALGADKVFNGAADDNCTALASALGVSLINDDGAGGKYTVAASGKAGDTAAFTVVSGLDKNEVKMTANGLCTASVKPTLSTSSVKDGLEYSSVKAIEIKPVIVAGIGGYKDEDTITVNLSGAKVDLTKTTAPTITVGNDGLSTAPVNFSFDILDITAERVRFTVQTVNAKNDFVKGGAVLQLGGIFLDSKGLSSDTAVSVDSFATNTSGTDFDVASARVITTLVNQYTASVSSLLDAAIDVGKDRQEFATGTSDALVVAMKKNTDNLELTPAEVHYTITGDFSWMLDDDIDTNKDGKLSSAELGKAVKVAGLTDDAAKSYAVNTELTKLTVVSTVTGAVDTSATITFTVPGHDEGKLENLMIPVQDFTVAVDVKDNKAFSTAAVNMPALSATNAGAWTLNGSVVIVPYMPFGPNTQPILRHTNAGTRTGDITVRYMVEDEHNAWQPLAAAGVKDAKPGVRNMLNIVTDALKAEGYDSEKSGFKVALEIVTNVPSRDVHVYGGAKVDVDGQDRIHLGTFKTNN
;
A
#
# COMPACT_ATOMS: atom_id res chain seq x y z
N MET A 1 -54.57 -34.11 49.71
CA MET A 1 -55.25 -33.38 48.61
C MET A 1 -54.26 -32.43 47.97
N PHE A 2 -53.35 -33.01 47.18
CA PHE A 2 -52.21 -32.34 46.56
C PHE A 2 -52.34 -32.51 45.05
N LYS A 3 -51.89 -31.49 44.30
CA LYS A 3 -51.70 -31.46 42.84
C LYS A 3 -52.99 -31.26 42.03
N ARG A 4 -53.16 -30.04 41.46
CA ARG A 4 -53.68 -29.76 40.10
C ARG A 4 -54.01 -28.28 39.87
N THR A 5 -53.05 -27.34 40.04
CA THR A 5 -53.22 -25.98 39.47
C THR A 5 -51.92 -25.19 39.38
N LEU A 6 -50.88 -25.76 38.75
CA LEU A 6 -49.72 -24.98 38.31
C LEU A 6 -49.10 -25.68 37.10
N LEU A 7 -49.84 -25.67 36.00
CA LEU A 7 -49.28 -25.85 34.66
C LEU A 7 -49.21 -24.47 34.02
N ALA A 8 -48.43 -23.60 34.66
CA ALA A 8 -47.92 -22.40 34.03
C ALA A 8 -46.91 -22.87 32.99
N LEU A 9 -47.33 -22.78 31.74
CA LEU A 9 -46.62 -22.67 30.48
C LEU A 9 -45.09 -22.44 30.57
N ALA A 10 -44.33 -23.42 31.07
CA ALA A 10 -42.90 -23.53 30.88
C ALA A 10 -42.64 -24.21 29.54
N VAL A 11 -42.98 -23.52 28.44
CA VAL A 11 -42.41 -23.78 27.12
C VAL A 11 -41.16 -22.90 26.98
N SER A 12 -40.24 -23.05 27.92
CA SER A 12 -38.88 -22.52 27.88
C SER A 12 -37.97 -23.73 27.88
N GLY A 13 -37.65 -24.28 26.70
CA GLY A 13 -36.85 -25.51 26.72
C GLY A 13 -36.53 -26.19 25.41
N VAL A 14 -36.96 -25.67 24.26
CA VAL A 14 -36.33 -26.03 22.99
C VAL A 14 -36.19 -24.76 22.17
N ALA A 15 -35.30 -23.87 22.60
CA ALA A 15 -34.60 -23.00 21.65
C ALA A 15 -33.77 -23.96 20.79
N VAL A 16 -34.41 -24.59 19.80
CA VAL A 16 -33.68 -25.08 18.62
C VAL A 16 -32.90 -23.85 18.20
N SER A 17 -31.58 -23.92 18.25
CA SER A 17 -30.72 -22.81 17.84
C SER A 17 -31.08 -22.50 16.40
N ALA A 18 -32.01 -21.56 16.21
CA ALA A 18 -32.32 -21.06 14.90
C ALA A 18 -31.01 -20.48 14.41
N ASN A 19 -30.46 -21.05 13.33
CA ASN A 19 -29.22 -20.53 12.77
C ASN A 19 -29.46 -19.04 12.53
N ALA A 20 -28.67 -18.21 13.21
CA ALA A 20 -28.74 -16.77 13.05
C ALA A 20 -28.32 -16.39 11.62
N ALA A 21 -28.76 -15.23 11.17
CA ALA A 21 -28.40 -14.69 9.87
C ALA A 21 -26.88 -14.59 9.76
N THR A 22 -26.40 -14.69 8.52
CA THR A 22 -24.98 -14.57 8.21
C THR A 22 -24.77 -13.48 7.17
N ILE A 23 -23.71 -12.70 7.34
CA ILE A 23 -23.36 -11.59 6.45
C ILE A 23 -22.16 -11.97 5.59
N TYR A 24 -22.28 -11.66 4.31
CA TYR A 24 -21.29 -11.87 3.27
C TYR A 24 -21.01 -10.57 2.53
N THR A 25 -19.83 -10.49 1.90
CA THR A 25 -19.40 -9.29 1.17
C THR A 25 -19.88 -9.30 -0.27
N LYS A 26 -20.17 -10.49 -0.81
CA LYS A 26 -20.64 -10.69 -2.18
C LYS A 26 -21.37 -12.01 -2.30
N ALA A 27 -22.40 -12.02 -3.14
CA ALA A 27 -22.96 -13.22 -3.74
C ALA A 27 -22.71 -13.17 -5.24
N SER A 28 -22.19 -14.25 -5.81
CA SER A 28 -22.18 -14.46 -7.26
C SER A 28 -23.07 -15.64 -7.60
N SER A 29 -23.77 -15.53 -8.74
CA SER A 29 -24.43 -16.67 -9.37
C SER A 29 -23.43 -17.83 -9.46
N ALA A 30 -23.82 -19.01 -8.98
CA ALA A 30 -23.08 -20.22 -9.31
C ALA A 30 -23.08 -20.33 -10.84
N VAL A 31 -21.90 -20.40 -11.46
CA VAL A 31 -21.83 -20.63 -12.90
C VAL A 31 -22.25 -22.08 -13.11
N GLN A 32 -22.99 -22.40 -14.17
CA GLN A 32 -23.30 -23.79 -14.56
C GLN A 32 -22.05 -24.69 -14.47
N ALA A 33 -20.88 -24.15 -14.83
CA ALA A 33 -19.57 -24.77 -14.68
C ALA A 33 -19.20 -25.19 -13.24
N ASP A 34 -19.63 -24.45 -12.21
CA ASP A 34 -19.40 -24.81 -10.80
C ASP A 34 -20.25 -26.01 -10.40
N VAL A 35 -21.46 -26.11 -10.94
CA VAL A 35 -22.37 -27.25 -10.75
C VAL A 35 -21.79 -28.48 -11.43
N GLU A 36 -21.40 -28.35 -12.69
CA GLU A 36 -20.74 -29.41 -13.47
C GLU A 36 -19.45 -29.89 -12.79
N LYS A 37 -18.65 -28.97 -12.22
CA LYS A 37 -17.43 -29.29 -11.47
C LYS A 37 -17.73 -29.98 -10.14
N ALA A 38 -18.70 -29.49 -9.37
CA ALA A 38 -19.10 -30.08 -8.09
C ALA A 38 -19.62 -31.50 -8.27
N ILE A 39 -20.41 -31.73 -9.33
CA ILE A 39 -20.94 -33.05 -9.63
C ILE A 39 -19.84 -33.96 -10.19
N THR A 40 -18.93 -33.48 -11.05
CA THR A 40 -17.79 -34.29 -11.54
C THR A 40 -16.90 -34.79 -10.39
N ALA A 41 -16.73 -33.98 -9.33
CA ALA A 41 -15.98 -34.37 -8.14
C ALA A 41 -16.72 -35.44 -7.30
N ASN A 42 -18.06 -35.35 -7.19
CA ASN A 42 -18.90 -36.26 -6.40
C ASN A 42 -19.38 -37.51 -7.16
N ALA A 43 -19.38 -37.50 -8.49
CA ALA A 43 -19.87 -38.58 -9.35
C ALA A 43 -18.99 -39.83 -9.34
N LYS A 44 -17.84 -39.82 -8.66
CA LYS A 44 -17.00 -41.03 -8.45
C LYS A 44 -17.75 -42.18 -7.74
N GLY A 45 -18.91 -41.92 -7.14
CA GLY A 45 -19.78 -42.92 -6.49
C GLY A 45 -21.15 -43.14 -7.14
N VAL A 46 -21.48 -42.45 -8.25
CA VAL A 46 -22.79 -42.57 -8.91
C VAL A 46 -22.66 -43.55 -10.09
N ALA A 47 -23.47 -44.62 -10.12
CA ALA A 47 -23.41 -45.62 -11.18
C ALA A 47 -23.73 -44.99 -12.55
N GLY A 48 -22.98 -45.36 -13.59
CA GLY A 48 -23.02 -44.71 -14.91
C GLY A 48 -24.34 -44.77 -15.69
N GLU A 49 -25.37 -45.44 -15.19
CA GLU A 49 -26.74 -45.41 -15.75
C GLU A 49 -27.59 -44.25 -15.20
N ALA A 50 -27.09 -43.50 -14.21
CA ALA A 50 -27.82 -42.40 -13.56
C ALA A 50 -27.47 -41.01 -14.15
N LEU A 51 -26.49 -40.94 -15.05
CA LEU A 51 -25.99 -39.72 -15.69
C LEU A 51 -26.34 -39.67 -17.18
N GLY A 52 -27.36 -40.43 -17.61
CA GLY A 52 -27.67 -40.57 -19.02
C GLY A 52 -26.59 -41.30 -19.84
N ALA A 53 -26.71 -41.21 -21.16
CA ALA A 53 -25.83 -41.81 -22.14
C ALA A 53 -24.51 -41.03 -22.32
N ASP A 54 -24.53 -39.72 -22.07
CA ASP A 54 -23.36 -38.85 -22.19
C ASP A 54 -22.50 -38.79 -20.92
N LYS A 55 -23.02 -39.31 -19.80
CA LYS A 55 -22.38 -39.37 -18.48
C LYS A 55 -22.07 -38.00 -17.87
N VAL A 56 -22.79 -36.96 -18.28
CA VAL A 56 -22.59 -35.59 -17.79
C VAL A 56 -23.95 -34.92 -17.57
N PHE A 57 -24.14 -34.31 -16.41
CA PHE A 57 -25.29 -33.42 -16.21
C PHE A 57 -25.08 -32.13 -17.02
N ASN A 58 -25.71 -32.03 -18.19
CA ASN A 58 -25.56 -30.90 -19.11
C ASN A 58 -26.90 -30.37 -19.65
N GLY A 59 -28.02 -30.87 -19.11
CA GLY A 59 -29.36 -30.51 -19.57
C GLY A 59 -29.84 -31.28 -20.80
N ALA A 60 -29.16 -32.37 -21.18
CA ALA A 60 -29.64 -33.35 -22.14
C ALA A 60 -30.76 -34.24 -21.57
N ALA A 61 -31.46 -34.95 -22.45
CA ALA A 61 -32.77 -35.58 -22.20
C ALA A 61 -32.75 -36.91 -21.40
N ASP A 62 -31.78 -37.12 -20.51
CA ASP A 62 -31.61 -38.40 -19.80
C ASP A 62 -30.98 -38.30 -18.40
N ASP A 63 -31.03 -37.12 -17.77
CA ASP A 63 -30.52 -36.89 -16.41
C ASP A 63 -31.46 -37.45 -15.32
N ASN A 64 -30.99 -38.39 -14.49
CA ASN A 64 -31.78 -38.92 -13.38
C ASN A 64 -31.83 -37.91 -12.22
N CYS A 65 -33.02 -37.37 -11.95
CA CYS A 65 -33.24 -36.35 -10.93
C CYS A 65 -32.94 -36.81 -9.49
N THR A 66 -33.08 -38.11 -9.18
CA THR A 66 -32.66 -38.65 -7.88
C THR A 66 -31.14 -38.68 -7.76
N ALA A 67 -30.45 -39.04 -8.84
CA ALA A 67 -28.99 -39.03 -8.87
C ALA A 67 -28.43 -37.62 -8.78
N LEU A 68 -29.07 -36.65 -9.44
CA LEU A 68 -28.75 -35.23 -9.34
C LEU A 68 -28.92 -34.69 -7.92
N ALA A 69 -30.06 -34.99 -7.29
CA ALA A 69 -30.30 -34.64 -5.89
C ALA A 69 -29.24 -35.25 -4.97
N SER A 70 -28.92 -36.53 -5.14
CA SER A 70 -27.87 -37.21 -4.39
C SER A 70 -26.49 -36.60 -4.62
N ALA A 71 -26.14 -36.23 -5.86
CA ALA A 71 -24.86 -35.63 -6.21
C ALA A 71 -24.68 -34.23 -5.60
N LEU A 72 -25.79 -33.48 -5.48
CA LEU A 72 -25.85 -32.19 -4.81
C LEU A 72 -26.01 -32.30 -3.29
N GLY A 73 -26.17 -33.52 -2.75
CA GLY A 73 -26.33 -33.80 -1.33
C GLY A 73 -27.68 -33.37 -0.76
N VAL A 74 -28.73 -33.34 -1.58
CA VAL A 74 -30.07 -32.84 -1.23
C VAL A 74 -31.15 -33.89 -1.46
N SER A 75 -32.29 -33.69 -0.81
CA SER A 75 -33.48 -34.49 -1.09
C SER A 75 -34.20 -33.95 -2.32
N LEU A 76 -34.68 -34.87 -3.16
CA LEU A 76 -35.56 -34.54 -4.28
C LEU A 76 -36.94 -34.13 -3.75
N ILE A 77 -37.42 -32.97 -4.18
CA ILE A 77 -38.72 -32.42 -3.78
C ILE A 77 -39.72 -32.65 -4.91
N ASN A 78 -40.82 -33.32 -4.61
CA ASN A 78 -41.93 -33.48 -5.55
C ASN A 78 -42.91 -32.32 -5.33
N ASP A 79 -42.85 -31.31 -6.18
CA ASP A 79 -43.67 -30.10 -6.06
C ASP A 79 -44.79 -30.16 -7.11
N ASP A 80 -45.99 -30.60 -6.71
CA ASP A 80 -47.16 -30.53 -7.60
C ASP A 80 -48.37 -29.81 -7.00
N GLY A 81 -48.32 -29.40 -5.74
CA GLY A 81 -49.48 -28.81 -5.05
C GLY A 81 -50.75 -29.67 -5.10
N ALA A 82 -50.67 -30.93 -5.58
CA ALA A 82 -51.80 -31.79 -5.93
C ALA A 82 -51.71 -33.18 -5.28
N GLY A 83 -50.65 -33.47 -4.53
CA GLY A 83 -50.54 -34.69 -3.71
C GLY A 83 -50.20 -35.95 -4.52
N GLY A 84 -49.78 -35.80 -5.78
CA GLY A 84 -49.28 -36.90 -6.61
C GLY A 84 -47.80 -37.15 -6.33
N LYS A 85 -47.46 -38.38 -5.91
CA LYS A 85 -46.07 -38.83 -5.96
C LYS A 85 -45.70 -39.06 -7.43
N TYR A 86 -44.88 -38.20 -8.03
CA TYR A 86 -44.23 -38.55 -9.29
C TYR A 86 -43.33 -39.77 -9.04
N THR A 87 -43.56 -40.85 -9.78
CA THR A 87 -42.67 -42.01 -9.79
C THR A 87 -41.38 -41.62 -10.50
N VAL A 88 -40.30 -41.43 -9.75
CA VAL A 88 -38.97 -41.24 -10.33
C VAL A 88 -38.51 -42.54 -10.95
N ALA A 89 -37.99 -42.49 -12.19
CA ALA A 89 -37.45 -43.69 -12.82
C ALA A 89 -36.23 -44.19 -12.02
N ALA A 90 -36.28 -45.43 -11.55
CA ALA A 90 -35.23 -46.04 -10.73
C ALA A 90 -33.90 -46.27 -11.50
N SER A 91 -33.92 -46.18 -12.82
CA SER A 91 -32.77 -46.28 -13.71
C SER A 91 -33.01 -45.38 -14.93
N GLY A 92 -31.98 -44.67 -15.39
CA GLY A 92 -32.04 -43.62 -16.43
C GLY A 92 -32.41 -44.12 -17.84
N LYS A 93 -33.47 -44.91 -17.98
CA LYS A 93 -33.91 -45.50 -19.24
C LYS A 93 -35.15 -44.87 -19.86
N ALA A 94 -35.72 -43.80 -19.30
CA ALA A 94 -36.65 -42.95 -20.03
C ALA A 94 -36.94 -41.62 -19.31
N GLY A 95 -36.57 -40.51 -19.95
CA GLY A 95 -37.43 -39.32 -20.04
C GLY A 95 -37.21 -38.17 -19.05
N ASP A 96 -36.38 -38.32 -18.03
CA ASP A 96 -36.09 -37.21 -17.12
C ASP A 96 -35.09 -36.24 -17.76
N THR A 97 -35.33 -34.93 -17.65
CA THR A 97 -34.40 -33.89 -18.13
C THR A 97 -34.18 -32.89 -17.00
N ALA A 98 -32.92 -32.64 -16.67
CA ALA A 98 -32.56 -31.65 -15.66
C ALA A 98 -32.42 -30.27 -16.31
N ALA A 99 -33.23 -29.31 -15.89
CA ALA A 99 -32.99 -27.90 -16.17
C ALA A 99 -32.16 -27.32 -15.02
N PHE A 100 -31.01 -26.76 -15.33
CA PHE A 100 -30.22 -25.99 -14.37
C PHE A 100 -30.69 -24.55 -14.39
N THR A 101 -31.27 -24.10 -13.29
CA THR A 101 -31.59 -22.69 -13.08
C THR A 101 -30.76 -22.16 -11.93
N VAL A 102 -30.13 -21.01 -12.15
CA VAL A 102 -29.51 -20.27 -11.05
C VAL A 102 -30.64 -19.72 -10.18
N VAL A 103 -30.89 -20.38 -9.06
CA VAL A 103 -31.71 -19.89 -7.93
C VAL A 103 -31.03 -18.64 -7.42
N SER A 104 -31.60 -17.49 -7.74
CA SER A 104 -31.08 -16.20 -7.29
C SER A 104 -31.42 -15.87 -5.84
N GLY A 105 -32.12 -16.77 -5.12
CA GLY A 105 -32.81 -16.41 -3.87
C GLY A 105 -32.54 -17.23 -2.62
N LEU A 106 -31.84 -18.38 -2.68
CA LEU A 106 -31.65 -19.28 -1.52
C LEU A 106 -30.20 -19.78 -1.37
N ASP A 107 -29.65 -19.78 -0.15
CA ASP A 107 -28.36 -20.39 0.22
C ASP A 107 -28.50 -21.89 0.55
N LYS A 108 -29.11 -22.63 -0.37
CA LYS A 108 -29.15 -24.10 -0.32
C LYS A 108 -29.25 -24.66 -1.73
N ASN A 109 -28.69 -25.85 -1.89
CA ASN A 109 -28.99 -26.65 -3.06
C ASN A 109 -30.42 -27.19 -2.92
N GLU A 110 -31.10 -27.37 -4.05
CA GLU A 110 -32.44 -27.93 -4.12
C GLU A 110 -32.59 -28.64 -5.47
N VAL A 111 -33.32 -29.75 -5.51
CA VAL A 111 -33.74 -30.36 -6.77
C VAL A 111 -35.24 -30.59 -6.68
N LYS A 112 -35.98 -29.97 -7.59
CA LYS A 112 -37.44 -30.07 -7.65
C LYS A 112 -37.86 -30.85 -8.88
N MET A 113 -38.68 -31.88 -8.71
CA MET A 113 -39.41 -32.48 -9.82
C MET A 113 -40.52 -31.54 -10.26
N THR A 114 -40.68 -31.40 -11.57
CA THR A 114 -41.78 -30.73 -12.23
C THR A 114 -42.62 -31.77 -13.00
N ALA A 115 -43.79 -31.36 -13.51
CA ALA A 115 -44.62 -32.24 -14.32
C ALA A 115 -43.85 -32.76 -15.56
N ASN A 116 -44.16 -33.99 -15.99
CA ASN A 116 -43.56 -34.66 -17.16
C ASN A 116 -42.12 -35.20 -17.00
N GLY A 117 -41.66 -35.50 -15.77
CA GLY A 117 -40.34 -36.11 -15.54
C GLY A 117 -39.17 -35.13 -15.57
N LEU A 118 -39.42 -33.84 -15.79
CA LEU A 118 -38.38 -32.81 -15.75
C LEU A 118 -38.04 -32.48 -14.29
N CYS A 119 -36.78 -32.26 -13.94
CA CYS A 119 -36.41 -31.62 -12.67
C CYS A 119 -35.67 -30.31 -12.88
N THR A 120 -35.87 -29.39 -11.95
CA THR A 120 -35.10 -28.15 -11.85
C THR A 120 -34.10 -28.32 -10.72
N ALA A 121 -32.81 -28.29 -11.06
CA ALA A 121 -31.75 -28.24 -10.08
C ALA A 121 -31.35 -26.79 -9.81
N SER A 122 -31.38 -26.47 -8.54
CA SER A 122 -31.18 -25.17 -7.96
C SER A 122 -29.93 -25.24 -7.10
N VAL A 123 -28.89 -24.48 -7.46
CA VAL A 123 -27.61 -24.51 -6.74
C VAL A 123 -27.40 -23.22 -5.97
N LYS A 124 -26.99 -23.37 -4.70
CA LYS A 124 -26.74 -22.22 -3.83
C LYS A 124 -25.72 -21.25 -4.46
N PRO A 125 -25.84 -19.94 -4.24
CA PRO A 125 -24.86 -18.99 -4.73
C PRO A 125 -23.50 -19.19 -4.07
N THR A 126 -22.45 -18.74 -4.76
CA THR A 126 -21.13 -18.64 -4.15
C THR A 126 -21.10 -17.38 -3.29
N LEU A 127 -21.03 -17.58 -1.97
CA LEU A 127 -20.97 -16.51 -0.99
C LEU A 127 -19.53 -16.26 -0.56
N SER A 128 -19.07 -15.02 -0.66
CA SER A 128 -17.74 -14.61 -0.23
C SER A 128 -17.80 -13.92 1.11
N THR A 129 -16.83 -14.24 1.97
CA THR A 129 -16.62 -13.52 3.22
C THR A 129 -15.36 -12.64 3.18
N SER A 130 -14.63 -12.68 2.07
CA SER A 130 -13.44 -11.85 1.86
C SER A 130 -13.85 -10.40 1.71
N SER A 131 -13.33 -9.52 2.57
CA SER A 131 -13.46 -8.08 2.42
C SER A 131 -12.73 -7.63 1.15
N VAL A 132 -13.33 -6.70 0.43
CA VAL A 132 -12.66 -6.01 -0.68
C VAL A 132 -11.78 -4.87 -0.16
N LYS A 133 -10.83 -4.41 -0.98
CA LYS A 133 -9.97 -3.26 -0.71
C LYS A 133 -10.27 -2.13 -1.69
N ASP A 134 -10.92 -1.09 -1.17
CA ASP A 134 -11.25 0.12 -1.91
C ASP A 134 -10.19 1.20 -1.67
N GLY A 135 -9.92 2.01 -2.69
CA GLY A 135 -8.96 3.11 -2.62
C GLY A 135 -9.49 4.23 -1.75
N LEU A 136 -8.70 4.65 -0.75
CA LEU A 136 -8.99 5.84 0.06
C LEU A 136 -9.18 7.07 -0.84
N GLU A 137 -8.34 7.21 -1.85
CA GLU A 137 -8.38 8.32 -2.79
C GLU A 137 -9.63 8.30 -3.68
N TYR A 138 -10.14 7.10 -4.01
CA TYR A 138 -11.43 6.97 -4.70
C TYR A 138 -12.56 7.60 -3.90
N SER A 139 -12.59 7.34 -2.57
CA SER A 139 -13.62 7.88 -1.67
C SER A 139 -13.67 9.42 -1.64
N SER A 140 -12.54 10.07 -1.93
CA SER A 140 -12.43 11.54 -1.93
C SER A 140 -13.16 12.20 -3.12
N VAL A 141 -13.35 11.47 -4.22
CA VAL A 141 -14.00 11.99 -5.44
C VAL A 141 -15.32 11.30 -5.77
N LYS A 142 -15.51 10.07 -5.31
CA LYS A 142 -16.73 9.29 -5.52
C LYS A 142 -17.11 8.51 -4.28
N ALA A 143 -18.39 8.51 -3.93
CA ALA A 143 -18.85 7.73 -2.79
C ALA A 143 -18.71 6.22 -3.06
N ILE A 144 -18.30 5.50 -2.02
CA ILE A 144 -18.24 4.04 -2.03
C ILE A 144 -19.61 3.51 -1.66
N GLU A 145 -20.16 2.65 -2.53
CA GLU A 145 -21.39 1.92 -2.28
C GLU A 145 -21.06 0.56 -1.67
N ILE A 146 -21.55 0.27 -0.46
CA ILE A 146 -21.44 -1.07 0.12
C ILE A 146 -22.64 -1.93 -0.30
N LYS A 147 -22.36 -3.20 -0.60
CA LYS A 147 -23.36 -4.18 -1.06
C LYS A 147 -23.32 -5.46 -0.22
N PRO A 148 -23.57 -5.37 1.10
CA PRO A 148 -23.58 -6.56 1.93
C PRO A 148 -24.67 -7.53 1.47
N VAL A 149 -24.44 -8.81 1.70
CA VAL A 149 -25.41 -9.88 1.45
C VAL A 149 -25.75 -10.51 2.78
N ILE A 150 -27.04 -10.57 3.10
CA ILE A 150 -27.55 -11.22 4.32
C ILE A 150 -28.21 -12.53 3.91
N VAL A 151 -27.83 -13.64 4.53
CA VAL A 151 -28.59 -14.89 4.43
C VAL A 151 -29.50 -14.98 5.64
N ALA A 152 -30.81 -14.98 5.40
CA ALA A 152 -31.81 -15.08 6.46
C ALA A 152 -31.63 -16.39 7.25
N GLY A 153 -31.76 -16.34 8.56
CA GLY A 153 -31.78 -17.52 9.41
C GLY A 153 -32.97 -18.42 9.13
N ILE A 154 -33.05 -19.56 9.82
CA ILE A 154 -34.04 -20.61 9.49
C ILE A 154 -35.51 -20.15 9.57
N GLY A 155 -35.80 -19.09 10.33
CA GLY A 155 -37.14 -18.55 10.53
C GLY A 155 -37.67 -17.71 9.36
N GLY A 156 -36.77 -17.14 8.55
CA GLY A 156 -37.14 -16.16 7.53
C GLY A 156 -37.70 -14.87 8.13
N TYR A 157 -38.37 -14.07 7.29
CA TYR A 157 -38.99 -12.79 7.69
C TYR A 157 -40.44 -12.71 7.22
N LYS A 158 -41.32 -12.20 8.07
CA LYS A 158 -42.77 -12.07 7.82
C LYS A 158 -43.15 -10.60 7.66
N ASP A 159 -44.39 -10.37 7.27
CA ASP A 159 -45.01 -9.05 7.25
C ASP A 159 -44.78 -8.28 8.56
N GLU A 160 -44.47 -6.99 8.43
CA GLU A 160 -44.17 -6.05 9.52
C GLU A 160 -42.89 -6.35 10.32
N ASP A 161 -42.15 -7.42 10.02
CA ASP A 161 -40.81 -7.59 10.58
C ASP A 161 -39.89 -6.46 10.09
N THR A 162 -39.07 -5.92 10.99
CA THR A 162 -38.11 -4.86 10.67
C THR A 162 -36.71 -5.43 10.60
N ILE A 163 -36.02 -5.28 9.47
CA ILE A 163 -34.60 -5.64 9.32
C ILE A 163 -33.76 -4.40 9.63
N THR A 164 -32.92 -4.47 10.66
CA THR A 164 -31.96 -3.43 11.00
C THR A 164 -30.57 -3.83 10.54
N VAL A 165 -29.91 -2.94 9.81
CA VAL A 165 -28.54 -3.10 9.34
C VAL A 165 -27.70 -1.98 9.93
N ASN A 166 -26.77 -2.34 10.81
CA ASN A 166 -25.87 -1.37 11.43
C ASN A 166 -24.55 -1.33 10.70
N LEU A 167 -23.98 -0.14 10.60
CA LEU A 167 -22.66 0.12 10.03
C LEU A 167 -21.72 0.57 11.14
N SER A 168 -20.48 0.09 11.08
CA SER A 168 -19.39 0.51 11.97
C SER A 168 -18.11 0.75 11.17
N GLY A 169 -17.20 1.57 11.70
CA GLY A 169 -15.97 2.00 11.04
C GLY A 169 -16.13 3.18 10.07
N ALA A 170 -17.30 3.36 9.46
CA ALA A 170 -17.65 4.53 8.66
C ALA A 170 -19.12 4.94 8.87
N LYS A 171 -19.49 6.14 8.41
CA LYS A 171 -20.88 6.63 8.45
C LYS A 171 -21.54 6.49 7.07
N VAL A 172 -22.88 6.43 7.08
CA VAL A 172 -23.70 6.54 5.87
C VAL A 172 -23.70 8.00 5.39
N ASP A 173 -23.43 8.20 4.10
CA ASP A 173 -23.65 9.48 3.41
C ASP A 173 -25.17 9.66 3.20
N LEU A 174 -25.80 10.41 4.10
CA LEU A 174 -27.24 10.67 4.07
C LEU A 174 -27.70 11.51 2.86
N THR A 175 -26.76 12.17 2.16
CA THR A 175 -27.10 12.95 0.97
C THR A 175 -27.20 12.09 -0.29
N LYS A 176 -26.53 10.92 -0.29
CA LYS A 176 -26.50 9.99 -1.42
C LYS A 176 -27.32 8.73 -1.18
N THR A 177 -27.42 8.30 0.09
CA THR A 177 -28.19 7.12 0.50
C THR A 177 -29.65 7.51 0.67
N THR A 178 -30.36 7.72 -0.44
CA THR A 178 -31.76 8.20 -0.41
C THR A 178 -32.78 7.08 -0.61
N ALA A 179 -32.40 6.00 -1.28
CA ALA A 179 -33.28 4.87 -1.59
C ALA A 179 -32.50 3.55 -1.57
N PRO A 180 -31.91 3.15 -0.41
CA PRO A 180 -31.30 1.84 -0.30
C PRO A 180 -32.34 0.74 -0.54
N THR A 181 -31.90 -0.40 -1.07
CA THR A 181 -32.79 -1.49 -1.47
C THR A 181 -32.34 -2.82 -0.88
N ILE A 182 -33.30 -3.71 -0.67
CA ILE A 182 -33.08 -5.14 -0.50
C ILE A 182 -33.72 -5.84 -1.69
N THR A 183 -32.96 -6.68 -2.38
CA THR A 183 -33.48 -7.59 -3.39
C THR A 183 -33.35 -9.04 -2.92
N VAL A 184 -34.37 -9.84 -3.23
CA VAL A 184 -34.42 -11.27 -2.94
C VAL A 184 -34.85 -11.98 -4.21
N GLY A 185 -34.13 -13.03 -4.61
CA GLY A 185 -34.55 -13.86 -5.72
C GLY A 185 -35.87 -14.58 -5.42
N ASN A 186 -36.66 -14.87 -6.46
CA ASN A 186 -38.00 -15.44 -6.32
C ASN A 186 -38.06 -16.69 -5.43
N ASP A 187 -37.03 -17.53 -5.49
CA ASP A 187 -36.98 -18.76 -4.70
C ASP A 187 -36.84 -18.50 -3.20
N GLY A 188 -36.28 -17.36 -2.81
CA GLY A 188 -36.20 -16.87 -1.44
C GLY A 188 -37.55 -16.40 -0.88
N LEU A 189 -38.58 -16.30 -1.71
CA LEU A 189 -39.93 -15.86 -1.32
C LEU A 189 -40.91 -17.03 -1.31
N SER A 190 -41.89 -17.02 -0.41
CA SER A 190 -42.95 -18.03 -0.35
C SER A 190 -43.94 -17.95 -1.52
N THR A 191 -44.12 -16.75 -2.08
CA THR A 191 -44.98 -16.45 -3.23
C THR A 191 -44.29 -15.49 -4.20
N ALA A 192 -44.94 -15.17 -5.33
CA ALA A 192 -44.34 -14.35 -6.39
C ALA A 192 -43.93 -12.93 -5.90
N PRO A 193 -42.86 -12.33 -6.47
CA PRO A 193 -42.24 -11.09 -5.98
C PRO A 193 -43.15 -9.86 -6.01
N VAL A 194 -44.22 -9.86 -6.82
CA VAL A 194 -45.18 -8.73 -6.89
C VAL A 194 -45.93 -8.49 -5.59
N ASN A 195 -45.88 -9.43 -4.64
CA ASN A 195 -46.53 -9.33 -3.34
C ASN A 195 -45.57 -8.96 -2.20
N PHE A 196 -44.33 -8.57 -2.50
CA PHE A 196 -43.32 -8.23 -1.49
C PHE A 196 -42.59 -6.93 -1.81
N SER A 197 -42.40 -6.10 -0.77
CA SER A 197 -41.42 -5.01 -0.79
C SER A 197 -40.67 -4.91 0.54
N PHE A 198 -39.53 -4.22 0.49
CA PHE A 198 -38.77 -3.81 1.67
C PHE A 198 -38.82 -2.30 1.73
N ASP A 199 -39.73 -1.78 2.54
CA ASP A 199 -39.96 -0.35 2.65
C ASP A 199 -38.96 0.24 3.65
N ILE A 200 -38.32 1.35 3.27
CA ILE A 200 -37.34 2.01 4.14
C ILE A 200 -38.08 2.60 5.34
N LEU A 201 -37.71 2.17 6.54
CA LEU A 201 -38.24 2.72 7.80
C LEU A 201 -37.48 3.99 8.18
N ASP A 202 -36.15 3.92 8.24
CA ASP A 202 -35.28 5.09 8.41
C ASP A 202 -33.85 4.84 7.92
N ILE A 203 -33.12 5.96 7.79
CA ILE A 203 -31.71 6.00 7.45
C ILE A 203 -31.04 6.97 8.43
N THR A 204 -30.02 6.50 9.13
CA THR A 204 -29.20 7.30 10.03
C THR A 204 -27.73 7.14 9.65
N ALA A 205 -26.84 7.92 10.27
CA ALA A 205 -25.41 7.84 9.98
C ALA A 205 -24.81 6.45 10.27
N GLU A 206 -25.44 5.62 11.09
CA GLU A 206 -24.90 4.34 11.57
C GLU A 206 -25.82 3.15 11.26
N ARG A 207 -27.00 3.40 10.65
CA ARG A 207 -27.97 2.33 10.42
C ARG A 207 -28.88 2.61 9.23
N VAL A 208 -29.33 1.54 8.60
CA VAL A 208 -30.46 1.52 7.67
C VAL A 208 -31.48 0.50 8.17
N ARG A 209 -32.77 0.86 8.21
CA ARG A 209 -33.85 -0.05 8.61
C ARG A 209 -34.87 -0.21 7.49
N PHE A 210 -35.33 -1.45 7.33
CA PHE A 210 -36.36 -1.83 6.37
C PHE A 210 -37.51 -2.52 7.09
N THR A 211 -38.74 -2.30 6.64
CA THR A 211 -39.91 -3.08 7.05
C THR A 211 -40.27 -4.02 5.92
N VAL A 212 -40.47 -5.30 6.22
CA VAL A 212 -41.02 -6.26 5.27
C VAL A 212 -42.49 -5.95 5.07
N GLN A 213 -42.89 -5.71 3.83
CA GLN A 213 -44.27 -5.45 3.45
C GLN A 213 -44.75 -6.54 2.52
N THR A 214 -45.93 -7.08 2.81
CA THR A 214 -46.55 -8.14 2.03
C THR A 214 -48.01 -7.86 1.72
N VAL A 215 -48.53 -8.48 0.66
CA VAL A 215 -49.97 -8.38 0.34
C VAL A 215 -50.80 -9.31 1.23
N ASN A 216 -50.26 -10.49 1.58
CA ASN A 216 -50.91 -11.46 2.45
C ASN A 216 -49.98 -11.98 3.56
N ALA A 217 -50.01 -11.32 4.72
CA ALA A 217 -49.18 -11.62 5.89
C ALA A 217 -49.17 -13.08 6.36
N LYS A 218 -50.19 -13.88 6.01
CA LYS A 218 -50.26 -15.29 6.39
C LYS A 218 -49.43 -16.20 5.47
N ASN A 219 -49.37 -15.88 4.19
CA ASN A 219 -48.84 -16.76 3.16
C ASN A 219 -47.56 -16.21 2.52
N ASP A 220 -47.38 -14.89 2.58
CA ASP A 220 -46.26 -14.16 2.01
C ASP A 220 -45.22 -13.93 3.13
N PHE A 221 -44.09 -14.63 3.07
CA PHE A 221 -42.90 -14.41 3.87
C PHE A 221 -41.61 -14.66 3.06
N VAL A 222 -40.52 -14.04 3.51
CA VAL A 222 -39.15 -14.36 3.09
C VAL A 222 -38.76 -15.68 3.76
N LYS A 223 -38.33 -16.67 2.99
CA LYS A 223 -37.96 -18.00 3.50
C LYS A 223 -36.67 -17.95 4.31
N GLY A 224 -36.53 -18.89 5.24
CA GLY A 224 -35.22 -19.13 5.86
C GLY A 224 -34.18 -19.60 4.84
N GLY A 225 -32.96 -19.11 4.97
CA GLY A 225 -31.89 -19.28 4.00
C GLY A 225 -32.02 -18.38 2.77
N ALA A 226 -32.98 -17.44 2.73
CA ALA A 226 -33.07 -16.49 1.63
C ALA A 226 -31.85 -15.58 1.56
N VAL A 227 -31.40 -15.29 0.35
CA VAL A 227 -30.24 -14.43 0.07
C VAL A 227 -30.74 -13.03 -0.24
N LEU A 228 -30.55 -12.12 0.71
CA LEU A 228 -30.91 -10.71 0.62
C LEU A 228 -29.69 -9.92 0.16
N GLN A 229 -29.79 -9.29 -1.01
CA GLN A 229 -28.74 -8.43 -1.54
C GLN A 229 -29.09 -6.97 -1.25
N LEU A 230 -28.20 -6.27 -0.55
CA LEU A 230 -28.38 -4.86 -0.25
C LEU A 230 -27.68 -4.00 -1.30
N GLY A 231 -28.28 -2.85 -1.59
CA GLY A 231 -27.71 -1.84 -2.48
C GLY A 231 -28.12 -0.43 -2.08
N GLY A 232 -27.51 0.56 -2.73
CA GLY A 232 -27.83 1.97 -2.54
C GLY A 232 -27.39 2.56 -1.21
N ILE A 233 -26.48 1.89 -0.48
CA ILE A 233 -25.90 2.39 0.78
C ILE A 233 -24.52 2.96 0.49
N PHE A 234 -24.37 4.27 0.63
CA PHE A 234 -23.13 4.99 0.33
C PHE A 234 -22.43 5.45 1.61
N LEU A 235 -21.10 5.35 1.63
CA LEU A 235 -20.28 5.80 2.75
C LEU A 235 -19.98 7.29 2.67
N ASP A 236 -20.00 7.98 3.82
CA ASP A 236 -19.51 9.34 3.98
C ASP A 236 -17.97 9.33 3.91
N SER A 237 -17.40 10.14 3.03
CA SER A 237 -15.96 10.23 2.84
C SER A 237 -15.25 10.99 3.96
N LYS A 238 -15.99 11.70 4.82
CA LYS A 238 -15.42 12.49 5.91
C LYS A 238 -14.89 11.59 7.03
N GLY A 239 -13.59 11.73 7.31
CA GLY A 239 -12.93 11.04 8.42
C GLY A 239 -12.48 9.62 8.10
N LEU A 240 -12.55 9.20 6.83
CA LEU A 240 -11.96 7.94 6.38
C LEU A 240 -10.43 8.03 6.33
N SER A 241 -9.78 6.91 6.57
CA SER A 241 -8.32 6.72 6.58
C SER A 241 -7.93 5.39 5.95
N SER A 242 -6.63 5.19 5.70
CA SER A 242 -6.08 4.00 5.02
C SER A 242 -6.11 2.71 5.86
N ASP A 243 -6.65 2.78 7.07
CA ASP A 243 -6.88 1.67 8.00
C ASP A 243 -8.37 1.53 8.36
N THR A 244 -9.26 2.31 7.74
CA THR A 244 -10.70 2.21 7.99
C THR A 244 -11.23 0.88 7.47
N ALA A 245 -11.79 0.06 8.36
CA ALA A 245 -12.50 -1.17 8.03
C ALA A 245 -13.99 -0.99 8.30
N VAL A 246 -14.82 -1.12 7.26
CA VAL A 246 -16.27 -0.93 7.36
C VAL A 246 -16.92 -2.27 7.63
N SER A 247 -17.56 -2.40 8.78
CA SER A 247 -18.27 -3.63 9.15
C SER A 247 -19.77 -3.42 9.20
N VAL A 248 -20.49 -4.46 8.82
CA VAL A 248 -21.95 -4.51 8.87
C VAL A 248 -22.38 -5.65 9.79
N ASP A 249 -23.29 -5.35 10.71
CA ASP A 249 -24.09 -6.33 11.45
C ASP A 249 -25.57 -6.14 11.15
N SER A 250 -26.38 -7.13 11.48
CA SER A 250 -27.82 -7.03 11.25
C SER A 250 -28.63 -7.85 12.25
N PHE A 251 -29.87 -7.46 12.47
CA PHE A 251 -30.87 -8.26 13.16
C PHE A 251 -32.26 -7.92 12.63
N ALA A 252 -33.21 -8.83 12.85
CA ALA A 252 -34.62 -8.55 12.59
C ALA A 252 -35.38 -8.35 13.91
N THR A 253 -36.38 -7.48 13.91
CA THR A 253 -37.27 -7.25 15.05
C THR A 253 -38.69 -7.56 14.62
N ASN A 254 -39.38 -8.45 15.35
CA ASN A 254 -40.75 -8.80 15.03
C ASN A 254 -41.76 -7.78 15.61
N THR A 255 -43.05 -7.97 15.32
CA THR A 255 -44.14 -7.11 15.82
C THR A 255 -44.28 -7.07 17.35
N SER A 256 -43.66 -8.01 18.08
CA SER A 256 -43.60 -7.98 19.55
C SER A 256 -42.43 -7.15 20.10
N GLY A 257 -41.57 -6.61 19.23
CA GLY A 257 -40.36 -5.88 19.61
C GLY A 257 -39.19 -6.78 20.03
N THR A 258 -39.26 -8.08 19.72
CA THR A 258 -38.18 -9.02 20.05
C THR A 258 -37.21 -9.13 18.87
N ASP A 259 -35.93 -8.90 19.16
CA ASP A 259 -34.87 -9.11 18.18
C ASP A 259 -34.60 -10.60 17.98
N PHE A 260 -34.46 -10.99 16.72
CA PHE A 260 -34.15 -12.33 16.27
C PHE A 260 -33.21 -12.25 15.06
N ASP A 261 -32.71 -13.41 14.64
CA ASP A 261 -31.86 -13.51 13.46
C ASP A 261 -30.60 -12.60 13.49
N VAL A 262 -29.96 -12.52 14.65
CA VAL A 262 -28.85 -11.59 14.91
C VAL A 262 -27.56 -12.07 14.24
N ALA A 263 -27.14 -11.40 13.17
CA ALA A 263 -25.88 -11.64 12.50
C ALA A 263 -24.73 -10.89 13.19
N SER A 264 -23.60 -11.57 13.37
CA SER A 264 -22.38 -10.94 13.87
C SER A 264 -21.77 -9.99 12.84
N ALA A 265 -21.11 -8.93 13.32
CA ALA A 265 -20.45 -7.94 12.48
C ALA A 265 -19.42 -8.58 11.52
N ARG A 266 -19.47 -8.14 10.26
CA ARG A 266 -18.57 -8.58 9.19
C ARG A 266 -17.97 -7.40 8.45
N VAL A 267 -16.65 -7.41 8.27
CA VAL A 267 -15.96 -6.42 7.42
C VAL A 267 -16.38 -6.62 5.97
N ILE A 268 -17.00 -5.60 5.38
CA ILE A 268 -17.46 -5.59 3.98
C ILE A 268 -16.38 -5.05 3.07
N THR A 269 -15.76 -3.93 3.46
CA THR A 269 -14.66 -3.31 2.73
C THR A 269 -13.65 -2.72 3.70
N THR A 270 -12.39 -2.67 3.27
CA THR A 270 -11.31 -1.94 3.94
C THR A 270 -10.77 -0.88 3.00
N LEU A 271 -10.62 0.33 3.52
CA LEU A 271 -10.03 1.45 2.80
C LEU A 271 -8.51 1.36 2.91
N VAL A 272 -7.81 1.50 1.80
CA VAL A 272 -6.34 1.48 1.75
C VAL A 272 -5.84 2.59 0.82
N ASN A 273 -4.63 3.10 1.04
CA ASN A 273 -3.98 3.93 0.01
C ASN A 273 -3.80 3.08 -1.25
N GLN A 274 -4.19 3.62 -2.39
CA GLN A 274 -4.20 2.85 -3.64
C GLN A 274 -2.81 2.31 -3.99
N TYR A 275 -1.78 3.12 -3.74
CA TYR A 275 -0.39 2.77 -3.96
C TYR A 275 0.45 2.93 -2.70
N THR A 276 1.50 2.13 -2.60
CA THR A 276 2.61 2.28 -1.65
C THR A 276 3.91 2.10 -2.42
N ALA A 277 4.95 2.84 -2.07
CA ALA A 277 6.29 2.67 -2.62
C ALA A 277 7.34 2.47 -1.53
N SER A 278 8.52 1.97 -1.93
CA SER A 278 9.69 1.84 -1.07
C SER A 278 10.97 2.01 -1.88
N VAL A 279 12.00 2.55 -1.27
CA VAL A 279 13.34 2.59 -1.88
C VAL A 279 13.98 1.21 -1.74
N SER A 280 14.32 0.58 -2.88
CA SER A 280 14.93 -0.75 -2.93
C SER A 280 16.43 -0.73 -3.23
N SER A 281 16.94 0.35 -3.84
CA SER A 281 18.37 0.66 -3.99
C SER A 281 18.59 2.12 -3.71
N LEU A 282 19.57 2.44 -2.86
CA LEU A 282 19.96 3.80 -2.50
C LEU A 282 20.98 4.34 -3.50
N LEU A 283 21.08 5.67 -3.58
CA LEU A 283 22.25 6.36 -4.13
C LEU A 283 23.40 6.20 -3.15
N ASP A 284 24.54 5.69 -3.61
CA ASP A 284 25.68 5.38 -2.74
C ASP A 284 27.04 5.67 -3.38
N ALA A 285 27.05 6.39 -4.51
CA ALA A 285 28.29 6.68 -5.21
C ALA A 285 29.28 7.49 -4.35
N ALA A 286 30.55 7.07 -4.40
CA ALA A 286 31.66 7.84 -3.85
C ALA A 286 32.20 8.77 -4.94
N ILE A 287 32.20 10.07 -4.68
CA ILE A 287 32.78 11.11 -5.53
C ILE A 287 34.29 10.98 -5.53
N ASP A 288 34.91 10.97 -6.71
CA ASP A 288 36.35 10.77 -6.86
C ASP A 288 37.14 12.08 -6.77
N VAL A 289 37.85 12.25 -5.66
CA VAL A 289 38.79 13.37 -5.48
C VAL A 289 40.01 13.27 -6.40
N GLY A 290 40.34 12.05 -6.83
CA GLY A 290 41.32 11.76 -7.89
C GLY A 290 40.82 12.11 -9.29
N LYS A 291 39.62 12.67 -9.41
CA LYS A 291 39.01 13.17 -10.65
C LYS A 291 38.42 14.56 -10.43
N ASP A 292 39.00 15.32 -9.52
CA ASP A 292 38.61 16.69 -9.18
C ASP A 292 37.14 16.83 -8.75
N ARG A 293 36.54 15.72 -8.26
CA ARG A 293 35.11 15.61 -7.93
C ARG A 293 34.18 15.82 -9.12
N GLN A 294 34.62 15.55 -10.34
CA GLN A 294 33.78 15.63 -11.55
C GLN A 294 33.25 14.25 -11.99
N GLU A 295 33.68 13.19 -11.31
CA GLU A 295 33.31 11.80 -11.59
C GLU A 295 33.13 11.01 -10.28
N PHE A 296 32.38 9.91 -10.32
CA PHE A 296 32.39 8.94 -9.22
C PHE A 296 33.59 8.00 -9.32
N ALA A 297 33.99 7.42 -8.19
CA ALA A 297 35.10 6.49 -8.10
C ALA A 297 34.86 5.20 -8.90
N THR A 298 33.60 4.91 -9.22
CA THR A 298 33.19 3.75 -10.02
C THR A 298 32.29 4.19 -11.18
N GLY A 299 32.87 4.90 -12.14
CA GLY A 299 32.20 5.35 -13.36
C GLY A 299 31.45 6.68 -13.18
N THR A 300 30.52 6.96 -14.10
CA THR A 300 29.84 8.26 -14.17
C THR A 300 28.39 8.21 -13.71
N SER A 301 27.89 7.07 -13.24
CA SER A 301 26.46 6.91 -12.95
C SER A 301 26.19 6.27 -11.60
N ASP A 302 25.09 6.69 -10.99
CA ASP A 302 24.51 6.13 -9.77
C ASP A 302 22.99 5.99 -9.95
N ALA A 303 22.36 5.03 -9.29
CA ALA A 303 20.96 4.68 -9.54
C ALA A 303 20.15 4.47 -8.27
N LEU A 304 19.08 5.25 -8.15
CA LEU A 304 18.00 5.07 -7.19
C LEU A 304 16.98 4.09 -7.76
N VAL A 305 16.59 3.06 -7.01
CA VAL A 305 15.49 2.16 -7.41
C VAL A 305 14.32 2.31 -6.44
N VAL A 306 13.14 2.55 -7.00
CA VAL A 306 11.88 2.67 -6.26
C VAL A 306 10.97 1.52 -6.67
N ALA A 307 10.57 0.70 -5.70
CA ALA A 307 9.59 -0.35 -5.88
C ALA A 307 8.17 0.18 -5.60
N MET A 308 7.21 -0.15 -6.45
CA MET A 308 5.81 0.25 -6.36
C MET A 308 4.91 -0.96 -6.12
N LYS A 309 3.87 -0.76 -5.31
CA LYS A 309 2.84 -1.76 -5.05
C LYS A 309 1.46 -1.15 -5.08
N LYS A 310 0.55 -1.78 -5.82
CA LYS A 310 -0.89 -1.53 -5.79
C LYS A 310 -1.53 -2.31 -4.64
N ASN A 311 -2.38 -1.65 -3.85
CA ASN A 311 -3.00 -2.26 -2.66
C ASN A 311 -4.50 -2.55 -2.81
N THR A 312 -5.17 -1.92 -3.76
CA THR A 312 -6.62 -2.07 -4.03
C THR A 312 -6.92 -3.28 -4.91
N ASP A 313 -8.12 -3.83 -4.76
CA ASP A 313 -8.64 -4.93 -5.59
C ASP A 313 -10.09 -4.72 -6.08
N ASN A 314 -10.72 -3.59 -5.75
CA ASN A 314 -12.11 -3.29 -6.11
C ASN A 314 -12.30 -1.87 -6.68
N LEU A 315 -12.63 -0.86 -5.86
CA LEU A 315 -12.83 0.51 -6.34
C LEU A 315 -11.53 1.31 -6.30
N GLU A 316 -11.15 1.90 -7.44
CA GLU A 316 -9.87 2.59 -7.58
C GLU A 316 -9.93 3.69 -8.65
N LEU A 317 -8.98 4.62 -8.58
CA LEU A 317 -8.77 5.64 -9.60
C LEU A 317 -7.82 5.11 -10.68
N THR A 318 -8.02 5.53 -11.93
CA THR A 318 -7.10 5.14 -13.00
C THR A 318 -5.88 6.07 -12.97
N PRO A 319 -4.65 5.55 -12.83
CA PRO A 319 -3.43 6.37 -12.83
C PRO A 319 -3.18 6.99 -14.21
N ALA A 320 -2.51 8.14 -14.24
CA ALA A 320 -2.02 8.78 -15.46
C ALA A 320 -0.55 9.20 -15.36
N GLU A 321 -0.06 9.54 -14.17
CA GLU A 321 1.32 9.97 -13.99
C GLU A 321 1.89 9.47 -12.66
N VAL A 322 3.20 9.23 -12.63
CA VAL A 322 3.97 9.06 -11.39
C VAL A 322 4.98 10.20 -11.26
N HIS A 323 4.99 10.84 -10.09
CA HIS A 323 5.82 11.99 -9.77
C HIS A 323 6.85 11.56 -8.73
N TYR A 324 8.12 11.51 -9.11
CA TYR A 324 9.25 11.27 -8.23
C TYR A 324 9.87 12.61 -7.86
N THR A 325 9.82 12.96 -6.58
CA THR A 325 10.40 14.19 -6.04
C THR A 325 11.65 13.84 -5.25
N ILE A 326 12.82 14.18 -5.78
CA ILE A 326 14.12 13.90 -5.18
C ILE A 326 14.70 15.20 -4.65
N THR A 327 15.07 15.23 -3.37
CA THR A 327 15.73 16.37 -2.71
C THR A 327 17.22 16.08 -2.60
N GLY A 328 18.06 17.06 -2.93
CA GLY A 328 19.53 16.99 -2.94
C GLY A 328 20.14 18.36 -3.27
N ASP A 329 21.38 18.39 -3.77
CA ASP A 329 22.06 19.53 -4.39
C ASP A 329 22.40 19.18 -5.85
N PHE A 330 21.66 19.82 -6.75
CA PHE A 330 21.74 19.63 -8.20
C PHE A 330 22.52 20.76 -8.88
N SER A 331 23.30 21.56 -8.15
CA SER A 331 24.12 22.64 -8.71
C SER A 331 25.14 22.16 -9.76
N TRP A 332 25.63 20.93 -9.63
CA TRP A 332 26.51 20.28 -10.61
C TRP A 332 25.87 20.10 -11.99
N MET A 333 24.53 20.14 -12.09
CA MET A 333 23.85 20.01 -13.38
C MET A 333 23.93 21.29 -14.25
N LEU A 334 24.41 22.42 -13.69
CA LEU A 334 24.71 23.63 -14.46
C LEU A 334 26.01 23.53 -15.29
N ASP A 335 26.60 22.34 -15.35
CA ASP A 335 27.73 22.02 -16.20
C ASP A 335 27.41 22.26 -17.68
N ASP A 336 28.38 22.77 -18.45
CA ASP A 336 28.21 23.11 -19.86
C ASP A 336 27.84 21.89 -20.76
N ASP A 337 28.18 20.67 -20.34
CA ASP A 337 27.76 19.44 -21.04
C ASP A 337 26.25 19.15 -20.87
N ILE A 338 25.66 19.67 -19.78
CA ILE A 338 24.25 19.53 -19.44
C ILE A 338 23.49 20.79 -19.86
N ASP A 339 23.78 21.95 -19.24
CA ASP A 339 23.31 23.31 -19.56
C ASP A 339 23.95 23.81 -20.87
N THR A 340 23.59 23.18 -21.97
CA THR A 340 24.22 23.43 -23.27
C THR A 340 23.96 24.82 -23.84
N ASN A 341 22.95 25.54 -23.35
CA ASN A 341 22.69 26.91 -23.76
C ASN A 341 23.37 27.95 -22.83
N LYS A 342 23.88 27.51 -21.66
CA LYS A 342 24.61 28.29 -20.66
C LYS A 342 23.80 29.46 -20.09
N ASP A 343 22.49 29.30 -19.98
CA ASP A 343 21.59 30.35 -19.48
C ASP A 343 21.37 30.30 -17.96
N GLY A 344 21.97 29.30 -17.29
CA GLY A 344 21.87 29.10 -15.85
C GLY A 344 20.53 28.49 -15.43
N LYS A 345 19.74 27.95 -16.37
CA LYS A 345 18.46 27.29 -16.14
C LYS A 345 18.41 25.96 -16.87
N LEU A 346 17.94 24.94 -16.18
CA LEU A 346 17.91 23.59 -16.73
C LEU A 346 16.55 23.27 -17.33
N SER A 347 16.50 23.14 -18.65
CA SER A 347 15.30 22.65 -19.34
C SER A 347 15.11 21.14 -19.10
N SER A 348 13.89 20.63 -19.32
CA SER A 348 13.61 19.20 -19.21
C SER A 348 14.48 18.34 -20.15
N ALA A 349 14.91 18.88 -21.30
CA ALA A 349 15.75 18.17 -22.24
C ALA A 349 17.21 18.07 -21.74
N GLU A 350 17.71 19.13 -21.11
CA GLU A 350 19.05 19.17 -20.51
C GLU A 350 19.12 18.27 -19.28
N LEU A 351 18.12 18.35 -18.39
CA LEU A 351 17.98 17.42 -17.26
C LEU A 351 17.93 15.96 -17.72
N GLY A 352 17.31 15.67 -18.87
CA GLY A 352 17.25 14.32 -19.45
C GLY A 352 18.62 13.74 -19.89
N LYS A 353 19.67 14.56 -19.98
CA LYS A 353 21.05 14.10 -20.17
C LYS A 353 21.66 13.60 -18.85
N ALA A 354 21.36 14.29 -17.76
CA ALA A 354 21.88 14.03 -16.43
C ALA A 354 21.06 13.00 -15.65
N VAL A 355 19.77 12.84 -15.98
CA VAL A 355 18.84 11.97 -15.27
C VAL A 355 18.03 11.16 -16.27
N LYS A 356 17.96 9.84 -16.05
CA LYS A 356 17.12 8.93 -16.85
C LYS A 356 16.26 8.07 -15.95
N VAL A 357 15.01 7.87 -16.37
CA VAL A 357 14.14 6.85 -15.78
C VAL A 357 14.11 5.63 -16.68
N ALA A 358 14.31 4.46 -16.09
CA ALA A 358 14.25 3.15 -16.72
C ALA A 358 13.45 2.18 -15.83
N GLY A 359 13.35 0.92 -16.26
CA GLY A 359 12.51 -0.09 -15.60
C GLY A 359 11.01 0.05 -15.90
N LEU A 360 10.68 0.96 -16.82
CA LEU A 360 9.33 1.20 -17.30
C LEU A 360 9.03 0.29 -18.49
N THR A 361 7.94 -0.47 -18.45
CA THR A 361 7.62 -1.47 -19.50
C THR A 361 6.87 -0.81 -20.65
N ASP A 362 5.80 -0.10 -20.33
CA ASP A 362 4.93 0.67 -21.23
C ASP A 362 4.79 2.14 -20.82
N ASP A 363 5.39 2.51 -19.70
CA ASP A 363 5.51 3.89 -19.22
C ASP A 363 6.73 4.60 -19.81
N ALA A 364 6.71 5.93 -19.79
CA ALA A 364 7.82 6.75 -20.29
C ALA A 364 8.02 8.01 -19.45
N ALA A 365 9.27 8.48 -19.36
CA ALA A 365 9.55 9.79 -18.77
C ALA A 365 8.87 10.89 -19.59
N LYS A 366 8.02 11.67 -18.93
CA LYS A 366 7.26 12.79 -19.49
C LYS A 366 8.04 14.10 -19.42
N SER A 367 8.62 14.38 -18.25
CA SER A 367 9.32 15.64 -17.99
C SER A 367 10.22 15.55 -16.77
N TYR A 368 11.24 16.41 -16.77
CA TYR A 368 12.15 16.66 -15.67
C TYR A 368 12.10 18.16 -15.33
N ALA A 369 12.12 18.49 -14.04
CA ALA A 369 12.18 19.87 -13.58
C ALA A 369 12.97 19.97 -12.28
N VAL A 370 13.81 21.00 -12.16
CA VAL A 370 14.47 21.36 -10.90
C VAL A 370 13.94 22.70 -10.42
N ASN A 371 13.81 22.91 -9.10
CA ASN A 371 13.45 24.21 -8.54
C ASN A 371 14.57 25.25 -8.71
N THR A 372 14.24 26.51 -8.45
CA THR A 372 15.17 27.66 -8.58
C THR A 372 16.38 27.57 -7.66
N GLU A 373 16.26 26.92 -6.51
CA GLU A 373 17.35 26.73 -5.56
C GLU A 373 18.24 25.53 -5.91
N LEU A 374 17.90 24.76 -6.95
CA LEU A 374 18.60 23.53 -7.35
C LEU A 374 18.65 22.47 -6.26
N THR A 375 17.64 22.44 -5.39
CA THR A 375 17.57 21.51 -4.25
C THR A 375 16.53 20.40 -4.41
N LYS A 376 15.67 20.49 -5.43
CA LYS A 376 14.52 19.60 -5.62
C LYS A 376 14.33 19.29 -7.10
N LEU A 377 14.60 18.05 -7.47
CA LEU A 377 14.34 17.48 -8.79
C LEU A 377 12.98 16.77 -8.77
N THR A 378 12.14 17.07 -9.75
CA THR A 378 10.88 16.38 -10.01
C THR A 378 10.98 15.66 -11.35
N VAL A 379 10.76 14.35 -11.32
CA VAL A 379 10.67 13.50 -12.50
C VAL A 379 9.25 13.01 -12.65
N VAL A 380 8.64 13.23 -13.80
CA VAL A 380 7.27 12.80 -14.09
C VAL A 380 7.33 11.73 -15.17
N SER A 381 6.70 10.59 -14.91
CA SER A 381 6.47 9.53 -15.90
C SER A 381 4.99 9.44 -16.25
N THR A 382 4.66 9.16 -17.51
CA THR A 382 3.29 8.82 -17.92
C THR A 382 2.98 7.36 -17.57
N VAL A 383 1.75 7.08 -17.15
CA VAL A 383 1.26 5.72 -16.91
C VAL A 383 0.35 5.27 -18.05
N THR A 384 0.71 4.19 -18.72
CA THR A 384 -0.13 3.49 -19.71
C THR A 384 -0.59 2.18 -19.09
N GLY A 385 -1.88 2.04 -18.80
CA GLY A 385 -2.38 0.81 -18.16
C GLY A 385 -2.06 0.75 -16.67
N ALA A 386 -1.19 -0.18 -16.25
CA ALA A 386 -0.88 -0.39 -14.83
C ALA A 386 0.44 0.29 -14.47
N VAL A 387 0.51 0.90 -13.27
CA VAL A 387 1.77 1.46 -12.76
C VAL A 387 2.84 0.36 -12.70
N ASP A 388 3.99 0.62 -13.32
CA ASP A 388 5.14 -0.28 -13.28
C ASP A 388 5.57 -0.57 -11.83
N THR A 389 5.93 -1.84 -11.57
CA THR A 389 6.27 -2.30 -10.20
C THR A 389 7.64 -1.82 -9.70
N SER A 390 8.46 -1.26 -10.58
CA SER A 390 9.79 -0.73 -10.26
C SER A 390 10.15 0.38 -11.23
N ALA A 391 10.78 1.44 -10.72
CA ALA A 391 11.41 2.47 -11.53
C ALA A 391 12.85 2.70 -11.07
N THR A 392 13.76 2.78 -12.04
CA THR A 392 15.18 3.07 -11.80
C THR A 392 15.46 4.49 -12.29
N ILE A 393 15.88 5.35 -11.37
CA ILE A 393 16.25 6.74 -11.66
C ILE A 393 17.77 6.81 -11.59
N THR A 394 18.41 6.92 -12.76
CA THR A 394 19.86 6.98 -12.90
C THR A 394 20.30 8.42 -13.04
N PHE A 395 21.22 8.84 -12.18
CA PHE A 395 21.98 10.08 -12.29
C PHE A 395 23.28 9.80 -13.02
N THR A 396 23.61 10.62 -14.01
CA THR A 396 24.84 10.55 -14.78
C THR A 396 25.54 11.91 -14.73
N VAL A 397 26.76 11.92 -14.19
CA VAL A 397 27.62 13.11 -14.17
C VAL A 397 28.42 13.21 -15.47
N PRO A 398 28.82 14.43 -15.91
CA PRO A 398 29.60 14.63 -17.15
C PRO A 398 30.91 13.83 -17.19
N GLY A 399 31.54 13.64 -16.03
CA GLY A 399 32.81 12.91 -15.90
C GLY A 399 34.01 13.85 -15.84
N HIS A 400 35.20 13.26 -15.66
CA HIS A 400 36.43 14.02 -15.49
C HIS A 400 36.95 14.60 -16.82
N ASP A 401 37.27 15.88 -16.83
CA ASP A 401 37.71 16.63 -18.00
C ASP A 401 39.25 16.63 -18.22
N GLU A 402 39.95 15.66 -17.63
CA GLU A 402 41.42 15.56 -17.63
C GLU A 402 42.12 16.74 -16.92
N GLY A 403 41.43 17.41 -15.99
CA GLY A 403 41.99 18.47 -15.14
C GLY A 403 41.91 19.86 -15.77
N LYS A 404 41.06 20.04 -16.77
CA LYS A 404 40.75 21.35 -17.35
C LYS A 404 39.89 22.19 -16.43
N LEU A 405 39.16 21.55 -15.51
CA LEU A 405 38.21 22.20 -14.59
C LEU A 405 37.13 23.00 -15.32
N GLU A 406 36.74 22.52 -16.51
CA GLU A 406 35.58 22.96 -17.27
C GLU A 406 34.31 22.38 -16.65
N ASN A 407 34.38 21.14 -16.13
CA ASN A 407 33.24 20.49 -15.51
C ASN A 407 33.03 20.91 -14.04
N LEU A 408 31.78 21.07 -13.62
CA LEU A 408 31.44 21.47 -12.25
C LEU A 408 31.72 20.36 -11.24
N MET A 409 32.10 20.77 -10.03
CA MET A 409 32.35 19.84 -8.92
C MET A 409 31.05 19.27 -8.38
N ILE A 410 31.01 17.95 -8.17
CA ILE A 410 29.91 17.25 -7.53
C ILE A 410 29.95 17.52 -6.01
N PRO A 411 28.85 18.00 -5.40
CA PRO A 411 28.77 18.20 -3.97
C PRO A 411 28.51 16.89 -3.23
N VAL A 412 29.08 16.78 -2.02
CA VAL A 412 28.72 15.76 -1.02
C VAL A 412 27.33 16.08 -0.51
N GLN A 413 26.44 15.10 -0.51
CA GLN A 413 25.03 15.36 -0.23
C GLN A 413 24.28 14.09 0.19
N ASP A 414 23.21 14.30 0.96
CA ASP A 414 22.21 13.29 1.26
C ASP A 414 20.98 13.50 0.37
N PHE A 415 20.32 12.40 0.02
CA PHE A 415 19.13 12.41 -0.82
C PHE A 415 17.89 11.95 -0.05
N THR A 416 16.75 12.54 -0.39
CA THR A 416 15.44 11.96 -0.05
C THR A 416 14.55 11.87 -1.27
N VAL A 417 13.63 10.92 -1.29
CA VAL A 417 12.64 10.77 -2.36
C VAL A 417 11.22 10.69 -1.79
N ALA A 418 10.29 11.39 -2.43
CA ALA A 418 8.85 11.23 -2.26
C ALA A 418 8.22 10.81 -3.59
N VAL A 419 7.15 10.02 -3.52
CA VAL A 419 6.46 9.47 -4.70
C VAL A 419 4.97 9.68 -4.59
N ASP A 420 4.41 10.31 -5.61
CA ASP A 420 2.98 10.56 -5.78
C ASP A 420 2.52 9.94 -7.10
N VAL A 421 1.37 9.25 -7.09
CA VAL A 421 0.68 8.85 -8.32
C VAL A 421 -0.48 9.81 -8.54
N LYS A 422 -0.66 10.30 -9.77
CA LYS A 422 -1.77 11.18 -10.15
C LYS A 422 -2.77 10.42 -11.00
N ASP A 423 -4.07 10.64 -10.75
CA ASP A 423 -5.12 10.02 -11.56
C ASP A 423 -5.28 10.69 -12.94
N ASN A 424 -6.03 10.02 -13.81
CA ASN A 424 -6.35 10.49 -15.16
C ASN A 424 -7.50 11.50 -15.22
N LYS A 425 -8.00 11.96 -14.07
CA LYS A 425 -9.13 12.90 -13.95
C LYS A 425 -10.45 12.37 -14.50
N ALA A 426 -10.62 11.04 -14.63
CA ALA A 426 -11.88 10.47 -15.12
C ALA A 426 -13.09 10.81 -14.22
N PHE A 427 -12.84 11.09 -12.94
CA PHE A 427 -13.89 11.35 -11.94
C PHE A 427 -13.90 12.77 -11.38
N SER A 428 -13.00 13.66 -11.79
CA SER A 428 -12.97 15.05 -11.30
C SER A 428 -12.28 16.00 -12.29
N THR A 429 -12.35 17.31 -12.05
CA THR A 429 -11.74 18.31 -12.95
C THR A 429 -10.23 18.50 -12.74
N ALA A 430 -9.70 18.07 -11.59
CA ALA A 430 -8.30 18.19 -11.21
C ALA A 430 -7.71 16.79 -10.98
N ALA A 431 -6.39 16.64 -11.12
CA ALA A 431 -5.79 15.35 -10.80
C ALA A 431 -5.86 15.13 -9.29
N VAL A 432 -6.40 13.98 -8.87
CA VAL A 432 -6.36 13.51 -7.50
C VAL A 432 -4.96 13.01 -7.21
N ASN A 433 -4.41 13.41 -6.07
CA ASN A 433 -3.15 12.86 -5.59
C ASN A 433 -3.37 11.53 -4.88
N MET A 434 -2.58 10.51 -5.23
CA MET A 434 -2.48 9.23 -4.55
C MET A 434 -1.05 9.09 -3.98
N PRO A 435 -0.80 9.57 -2.75
CA PRO A 435 0.53 9.52 -2.15
C PRO A 435 0.99 8.08 -1.95
N ALA A 436 2.12 7.71 -2.57
CA ALA A 436 2.67 6.36 -2.49
C ALA A 436 3.84 6.26 -1.50
N LEU A 437 4.64 7.33 -1.38
CA LEU A 437 5.78 7.40 -0.46
C LEU A 437 6.02 8.84 -0.01
N SER A 438 5.98 9.07 1.30
CA SER A 438 6.43 10.34 1.88
C SER A 438 7.96 10.47 1.79
N ALA A 439 8.50 11.69 1.93
CA ALA A 439 9.94 11.95 1.84
C ALA A 439 10.75 10.97 2.70
N THR A 440 11.48 10.07 2.05
CA THR A 440 12.21 8.95 2.65
C THR A 440 13.65 8.99 2.19
N ASN A 441 14.58 8.53 3.04
CA ASN A 441 16.01 8.45 2.70
C ASN A 441 16.22 7.72 1.37
N ALA A 442 16.95 8.36 0.45
CA ALA A 442 17.29 7.85 -0.86
C ALA A 442 18.80 7.63 -1.03
N GLY A 443 19.58 7.75 0.03
CA GLY A 443 21.03 7.50 0.03
C GLY A 443 21.84 8.78 0.13
N ALA A 444 23.14 8.69 -0.15
CA ALA A 444 24.08 9.80 -0.05
C ALA A 444 25.27 9.60 -0.98
N TRP A 445 25.79 10.71 -1.51
CA TRP A 445 27.10 10.74 -2.17
C TRP A 445 28.17 11.18 -1.19
N THR A 446 29.22 10.38 -1.08
CA THR A 446 30.33 10.60 -0.15
C THR A 446 31.62 10.93 -0.91
N LEU A 447 32.68 11.36 -0.22
CA LEU A 447 34.00 11.53 -0.85
C LEU A 447 34.84 10.28 -0.64
N ASN A 448 35.56 9.85 -1.67
CA ASN A 448 36.66 8.89 -1.52
C ASN A 448 37.99 9.55 -1.06
N GLY A 449 37.93 10.81 -0.63
CA GLY A 449 39.08 11.62 -0.22
C GLY A 449 39.54 11.36 1.22
N SER A 450 40.61 12.04 1.62
CA SER A 450 41.16 11.87 2.97
C SER A 450 40.34 12.63 4.00
N VAL A 451 39.93 11.93 5.06
CA VAL A 451 39.42 12.52 6.31
C VAL A 451 40.30 12.00 7.44
N VAL A 452 41.09 12.88 8.06
CA VAL A 452 41.99 12.52 9.15
C VAL A 452 41.58 13.24 10.43
N ILE A 453 41.31 12.46 11.48
CA ILE A 453 41.02 13.00 12.81
C ILE A 453 42.30 12.98 13.64
N VAL A 454 42.70 14.15 14.12
CA VAL A 454 43.73 14.31 15.15
C VAL A 454 43.01 14.46 16.49
N PRO A 455 43.13 13.47 17.40
CA PRO A 455 42.49 13.52 18.72
C PRO A 455 43.08 14.66 19.57
N TYR A 456 42.34 15.05 20.60
CA TYR A 456 42.59 16.21 21.45
C TYR A 456 44.06 16.56 21.68
N MET A 457 44.54 17.58 20.97
CA MET A 457 45.87 18.13 21.12
C MET A 457 45.86 19.25 22.15
N PRO A 458 46.83 19.31 23.09
CA PRO A 458 46.94 20.41 24.02
C PRO A 458 47.52 21.67 23.35
N PHE A 459 46.84 22.80 23.55
CA PHE A 459 47.29 24.15 23.24
C PHE A 459 47.38 24.94 24.54
N GLY A 460 48.40 25.79 24.70
CA GLY A 460 48.55 26.57 25.92
C GLY A 460 49.97 27.11 26.14
N PRO A 461 50.19 27.96 27.16
CA PRO A 461 51.44 28.69 27.32
C PRO A 461 52.68 27.80 27.54
N ASN A 462 52.47 26.60 28.07
CA ASN A 462 53.55 25.63 28.35
C ASN A 462 53.60 24.50 27.31
N THR A 463 52.87 24.61 26.21
CA THR A 463 52.80 23.58 25.16
C THR A 463 52.97 24.20 23.79
N GLN A 464 53.86 23.64 22.98
CA GLN A 464 54.03 24.02 21.59
C GLN A 464 53.50 22.88 20.71
N PRO A 465 52.25 22.97 20.21
CA PRO A 465 51.69 21.94 19.35
C PRO A 465 52.50 21.81 18.05
N ILE A 466 52.46 20.63 17.44
CA ILE A 466 53.08 20.32 16.17
C ILE A 466 52.01 19.69 15.30
N LEU A 467 51.68 20.35 14.19
CA LEU A 467 50.70 19.85 13.24
C LEU A 467 51.27 19.90 11.83
N ARG A 468 51.52 18.73 11.25
CA ARG A 468 52.01 18.61 9.86
C ARG A 468 51.00 17.85 9.04
N HIS A 469 50.59 18.43 7.93
CA HIS A 469 49.86 17.73 6.89
C HIS A 469 50.85 17.28 5.82
N THR A 470 50.74 16.05 5.38
CA THR A 470 51.55 15.51 4.29
C THR A 470 50.61 15.00 3.22
N ASN A 471 50.79 15.52 2.01
CA ASN A 471 50.24 14.94 0.79
C ASN A 471 51.40 14.28 0.03
N ALA A 472 51.52 12.97 0.16
CA ALA A 472 52.53 12.15 -0.51
C ALA A 472 52.15 11.82 -1.96
N GLY A 473 50.96 12.22 -2.40
CA GLY A 473 50.48 12.01 -3.76
C GLY A 473 51.10 13.01 -4.74
N THR A 474 50.63 12.95 -5.99
CA THR A 474 51.08 13.87 -7.05
C THR A 474 50.10 15.02 -7.32
N ARG A 475 48.93 14.99 -6.67
CA ARG A 475 47.84 15.94 -6.90
C ARG A 475 47.87 17.09 -5.90
N THR A 476 47.47 18.26 -6.37
CA THR A 476 47.09 19.38 -5.53
C THR A 476 45.65 19.15 -5.03
N GLY A 477 45.32 19.53 -3.80
CA GLY A 477 43.93 19.48 -3.34
C GLY A 477 43.69 20.39 -2.14
N ASP A 478 42.47 20.89 -2.02
CA ASP A 478 42.08 21.75 -0.91
C ASP A 478 42.12 21.00 0.41
N ILE A 479 42.52 21.70 1.48
CA ILE A 479 42.47 21.23 2.86
C ILE A 479 41.40 22.05 3.58
N THR A 480 40.41 21.38 4.18
CA THR A 480 39.48 22.01 5.12
C THR A 480 39.67 21.44 6.51
N VAL A 481 39.38 22.24 7.54
CA VAL A 481 39.57 21.87 8.93
C VAL A 481 38.28 22.15 9.71
N ARG A 482 37.91 21.20 10.57
CA ARG A 482 36.90 21.37 11.62
C ARG A 482 37.51 21.05 12.98
N TYR A 483 36.91 21.56 14.05
CA TYR A 483 37.47 21.42 15.40
C TYR A 483 36.40 21.13 16.46
N MET A 484 36.82 20.53 17.58
CA MET A 484 36.04 20.41 18.82
C MET A 484 36.95 20.72 19.99
N VAL A 485 36.52 21.63 20.87
CA VAL A 485 37.25 21.95 22.10
C VAL A 485 36.72 21.06 23.21
N GLU A 486 37.64 20.39 23.90
CA GLU A 486 37.33 19.50 25.01
C GLU A 486 36.50 20.25 26.06
N ASP A 487 35.46 19.60 26.58
CA ASP A 487 34.54 20.14 27.59
C ASP A 487 33.67 21.33 27.16
N GLU A 488 33.76 21.80 25.90
CA GLU A 488 32.93 22.90 25.37
C GLU A 488 32.06 22.47 24.19
N HIS A 489 32.61 21.69 23.26
CA HIS A 489 31.91 21.26 22.04
C HIS A 489 31.57 19.77 22.08
N ASN A 490 30.33 19.44 21.74
CA ASN A 490 29.85 18.06 21.53
C ASN A 490 29.64 17.70 20.04
N ALA A 491 29.94 18.64 19.14
CA ALA A 491 29.83 18.48 17.69
C ALA A 491 30.91 19.32 16.98
N TRP A 492 31.35 18.87 15.80
CA TRP A 492 32.37 19.52 14.98
C TRP A 492 31.96 20.93 14.57
N GLN A 493 32.81 21.91 14.88
CA GLN A 493 32.68 23.30 14.44
C GLN A 493 33.54 23.55 13.19
N PRO A 494 33.06 24.29 12.19
CA PRO A 494 33.87 24.66 11.03
C PRO A 494 35.02 25.59 11.45
N LEU A 495 36.22 25.40 10.89
CA LEU A 495 37.36 26.30 11.04
C LEU A 495 37.78 26.87 9.67
N ALA A 496 36.89 27.64 9.05
CA ALA A 496 37.04 28.06 7.64
C ALA A 496 38.34 28.83 7.38
N ALA A 497 38.80 29.65 8.33
CA ALA A 497 40.05 30.41 8.22
C ALA A 497 41.30 29.52 8.19
N ALA A 498 41.20 28.25 8.61
CA ALA A 498 42.28 27.28 8.52
C ALA A 498 42.31 26.50 7.19
N GLY A 499 41.41 26.81 6.25
CA GLY A 499 41.35 26.19 4.93
C GLY A 499 42.56 26.58 4.07
N VAL A 500 43.14 25.61 3.36
CA VAL A 500 44.22 25.83 2.40
C VAL A 500 43.70 25.46 1.02
N LYS A 501 43.56 26.46 0.15
CA LYS A 501 43.28 26.22 -1.26
C LYS A 501 44.52 25.74 -1.99
N ASP A 502 44.31 24.87 -2.98
CA ASP A 502 45.35 24.40 -3.89
C ASP A 502 46.60 23.88 -3.16
N ALA A 503 46.41 23.02 -2.13
CA ALA A 503 47.54 22.50 -1.37
C ALA A 503 48.36 21.51 -2.22
N LYS A 504 49.49 21.99 -2.75
CA LYS A 504 50.44 21.20 -3.55
C LYS A 504 50.99 19.98 -2.76
N PRO A 505 51.42 18.91 -3.47
CA PRO A 505 52.15 17.80 -2.88
C PRO A 505 53.30 18.22 -1.96
N GLY A 506 53.52 17.43 -0.90
CA GLY A 506 54.59 17.61 0.07
C GLY A 506 54.10 17.77 1.51
N VAL A 507 55.03 18.18 2.38
CA VAL A 507 54.77 18.39 3.81
C VAL A 507 54.48 19.87 4.07
N ARG A 508 53.35 20.14 4.72
CA ARG A 508 52.90 21.49 5.10
C ARG A 508 52.82 21.61 6.61
N ASN A 509 53.29 22.76 7.11
CA ASN A 509 53.02 23.14 8.50
C ASN A 509 51.61 23.72 8.59
N MET A 510 50.71 23.03 9.28
CA MET A 510 49.34 23.50 9.52
C MET A 510 49.21 24.26 10.84
N LEU A 511 50.24 24.20 11.70
CA LEU A 511 50.18 24.74 13.06
C LEU A 511 49.74 26.20 13.11
N ASN A 512 50.46 27.10 12.42
CA ASN A 512 50.18 28.54 12.52
C ASN A 512 48.79 28.87 11.96
N ILE A 513 48.44 28.26 10.81
CA ILE A 513 47.15 28.44 10.14
C ILE A 513 45.99 28.05 11.07
N VAL A 514 46.13 26.91 11.76
CA VAL A 514 45.11 26.44 12.72
C VAL A 514 45.11 27.28 13.99
N THR A 515 46.28 27.65 14.52
CA THR A 515 46.38 28.44 15.77
C THR A 515 45.80 29.84 15.58
N ASP A 516 46.13 30.50 14.47
CA ASP A 516 45.61 31.83 14.16
C ASP A 516 44.09 31.80 13.93
N ALA A 517 43.59 30.76 13.25
CA ALA A 517 42.15 30.56 13.06
C ALA A 517 41.43 30.30 14.40
N LEU A 518 41.97 29.43 15.25
CA LEU A 518 41.40 29.17 16.59
C LEU A 518 41.43 30.42 17.47
N LYS A 519 42.51 31.21 17.40
CA LYS A 519 42.61 32.49 18.11
C LYS A 519 41.54 33.48 17.66
N ALA A 520 41.20 33.50 16.36
CA ALA A 520 40.10 34.32 15.83
C ALA A 520 38.72 33.86 16.33
N GLU A 521 38.54 32.56 16.59
CA GLU A 521 37.35 31.98 17.23
C GLU A 521 37.34 32.16 18.77
N GLY A 522 38.36 32.79 19.36
CA GLY A 522 38.45 33.08 20.79
C GLY A 522 39.40 32.18 21.60
N TYR A 523 40.01 31.17 20.96
CA TYR A 523 40.91 30.21 21.61
C TYR A 523 42.38 30.63 21.50
N ASP A 524 42.80 31.48 22.44
CA ASP A 524 44.15 32.05 22.46
C ASP A 524 45.12 31.25 23.35
N SER A 525 45.96 30.42 22.74
CA SER A 525 46.90 29.53 23.45
C SER A 525 47.97 30.28 24.25
N GLU A 526 48.18 31.57 23.97
CA GLU A 526 49.09 32.42 24.74
C GLU A 526 48.49 32.86 26.08
N LYS A 527 47.16 32.83 26.21
CA LYS A 527 46.42 33.32 27.39
C LYS A 527 45.89 32.19 28.26
N SER A 528 45.42 31.12 27.65
CA SER A 528 44.79 30.00 28.35
C SER A 528 45.12 28.67 27.69
N GLY A 529 45.23 27.62 28.49
CA GLY A 529 45.36 26.26 27.99
C GLY A 529 43.99 25.65 27.63
N PHE A 530 43.92 24.95 26.51
CA PHE A 530 42.75 24.20 26.06
C PHE A 530 43.19 22.96 25.28
N LYS A 531 42.28 21.99 25.08
CA LYS A 531 42.54 20.85 24.20
C LYS A 531 41.56 20.85 23.03
N VAL A 532 42.07 20.58 21.83
CA VAL A 532 41.25 20.63 20.61
C VAL A 532 41.46 19.38 19.78
N ALA A 533 40.37 18.70 19.41
CA ALA A 533 40.38 17.68 18.37
C ALA A 533 40.20 18.38 17.02
N LEU A 534 40.90 17.89 15.99
CA LEU A 534 40.85 18.46 14.64
C LEU A 534 40.44 17.38 13.64
N GLU A 535 39.51 17.70 12.75
CA GLU A 535 39.21 16.90 11.57
C GLU A 535 39.75 17.64 10.36
N ILE A 536 40.68 17.02 9.65
CA ILE A 536 41.32 17.57 8.47
C ILE A 536 40.86 16.77 7.26
N VAL A 537 40.10 17.42 6.38
CA VAL A 537 39.66 16.83 5.12
C VAL A 537 40.58 17.35 4.02
N THR A 538 41.13 16.46 3.21
CA THR A 538 41.97 16.82 2.06
C THR A 538 41.36 16.26 0.80
N ASN A 539 41.23 17.12 -0.21
CA ASN A 539 40.70 16.76 -1.53
C ASN A 539 41.74 16.03 -2.40
N VAL A 540 42.37 14.99 -1.86
CA VAL A 540 43.29 14.08 -2.56
C VAL A 540 43.06 12.64 -2.04
N PRO A 541 43.49 11.60 -2.77
CA PRO A 541 43.25 10.22 -2.37
C PRO A 541 43.67 9.93 -0.93
N SER A 542 42.81 9.24 -0.18
CA SER A 542 42.97 9.00 1.26
C SER A 542 44.29 8.35 1.65
N ARG A 543 44.82 7.47 0.79
CA ARG A 543 46.11 6.77 0.97
C ARG A 543 47.33 7.70 0.94
N ASP A 544 47.20 8.84 0.27
CA ASP A 544 48.29 9.78 0.02
C ASP A 544 48.42 10.81 1.15
N VAL A 545 47.48 10.84 2.10
CA VAL A 545 47.43 11.85 3.16
C VAL A 545 47.84 11.28 4.50
N HIS A 546 48.78 11.97 5.15
CA HIS A 546 49.21 11.69 6.52
C HIS A 546 49.22 12.98 7.32
N VAL A 547 48.58 12.98 8.49
CA VAL A 547 48.64 14.11 9.42
C VAL A 547 49.43 13.71 10.64
N TYR A 548 50.51 14.41 10.92
CA TYR A 548 51.27 14.26 12.15
C TYR A 548 50.75 15.24 13.19
N GLY A 549 50.39 14.72 14.36
CA GLY A 549 50.08 15.48 15.57
C GLY A 549 51.10 15.21 16.67
N GLY A 550 51.54 16.26 17.35
CA GLY A 550 52.41 16.18 18.52
C GLY A 550 52.35 17.47 19.33
N ALA A 551 53.03 17.50 20.47
CA ALA A 551 53.23 18.71 21.25
C ALA A 551 54.56 18.65 21.99
N LYS A 552 55.30 19.75 22.06
CA LYS A 552 56.44 19.90 22.98
C LYS A 552 55.93 20.55 24.26
N VAL A 553 56.30 20.01 25.43
CA VAL A 553 56.05 20.69 26.71
C VAL A 553 57.24 21.60 27.01
N ASP A 554 56.99 22.89 27.22
CA ASP A 554 58.01 23.92 27.42
C ASP A 554 58.37 24.06 28.91
N VAL A 555 58.78 22.94 29.50
CA VAL A 555 59.40 22.86 30.83
C VAL A 555 60.78 22.25 30.69
N ASP A 556 61.75 22.78 31.43
CA ASP A 556 63.14 22.29 31.40
C ASP A 556 63.19 20.78 31.62
N GLY A 557 63.88 20.08 30.72
CA GLY A 557 64.08 18.64 30.78
C GLY A 557 62.95 17.78 30.18
N GLN A 558 61.90 18.36 29.59
CA GLN A 558 60.86 17.58 28.90
C GLN A 558 61.09 17.48 27.39
N ASP A 559 60.81 16.28 26.85
CA ASP A 559 60.89 15.96 25.43
C ASP A 559 59.51 16.06 24.75
N ARG A 560 59.47 15.93 23.42
CA ARG A 560 58.26 16.01 22.61
C ARG A 560 57.31 14.85 22.92
N ILE A 561 56.04 15.17 23.14
CA ILE A 561 54.94 14.21 23.19
C ILE A 561 54.50 13.92 21.76
N HIS A 562 54.60 12.65 21.37
CA HIS A 562 54.03 12.17 20.11
C HIS A 562 52.57 11.78 20.35
N LEU A 563 51.63 12.46 19.67
CA LEU A 563 50.22 12.08 19.70
C LEU A 563 49.95 10.98 18.67
N GLY A 564 50.55 11.09 17.49
CA GLY A 564 50.45 10.07 16.45
C GLY A 564 50.78 10.59 15.06
N THR A 565 50.95 9.66 14.13
CA THR A 565 50.78 9.94 12.70
C THR A 565 49.46 9.31 12.30
N PHE A 566 48.49 10.16 11.99
CA PHE A 566 47.13 9.79 11.67
C PHE A 566 47.01 9.67 10.14
N LYS A 567 46.31 8.63 9.71
CA LYS A 567 45.92 8.41 8.32
C LYS A 567 44.40 8.36 8.27
N THR A 568 43.85 8.49 7.07
CA THR A 568 42.42 8.26 6.87
C THR A 568 42.07 6.88 7.43
N ASN A 569 41.04 6.81 8.27
CA ASN A 569 40.53 5.52 8.73
C ASN A 569 39.96 4.81 7.51
N ASN A 570 40.64 3.77 7.03
CA ASN A 570 40.08 2.83 6.05
C ASN A 570 39.16 1.85 6.76
#